data_AF-A0A9P1HP04-F1
#
_entry.id   AF-A0A9P1HP04-F1
#
_cell.length_a   1.000
_cell.length_b   1.000
_cell.length_c   1.000
_cell.angle_alpha   90.00
_cell.angle_beta   90.00
_cell.angle_gamma   90.00
#
_symmetry.space_group_name_H-M   'P 1'
#
loop_
_entity.id
_entity.type
_entity.pdbx_description
1 polymer ?
#
loop_
_entity_poly.entity_id
_entity_poly.type
_entity_poly.pdbx_seq_one_letter_code
_entity_poly.pdbx_strand_id
1 'polypeptide(L)'
;MTAKSEVNPLQKCFGCKTALYCNRQCDDLGWKDHRGECDGIKRNGILPDIEVRMLGRIVLRYKDILDRKNKTNFFYKDRTSRRDIMDLCHHTETMRADNYAYGKFDDIYKRLIEFYRMDFLLSKETIFGLHCRNYINRHGISDSGYKREIGKGLYLDLCQYNHSCRPNAVYTHYGFISTLRALDDSVDLNDIDNTFYSYIELSRPRQERQLMLKDSWYFECRCARCTDETDHLSTSIKCPYCEYQDSGVETPLCIYGRQSYKDPISGDISCPTCKRHIPRSYISSCLDAMKDLSAEMRKESHLKPPDELLRLARLEDYYSRSLTSINIYYCAVLQKAITLTDPANIESCLRLLLLTEPCVRVSYPSTHPGLGFHLNKISYYYLSFHDYSNAFRYAKEANIILSGVMDARHELLQENTCLLNLINTHLNKEKMQMANLEKIRNLHLNDPRLKSLRQNPNNIRAIRAKTEAEQAINATGNPAEETSKTPQASENGVESVVETVNNGDDGESPSVVEASTQTTCELPYELALRAAQKEEDEPAPTESQEPQVPLAQEDKVASVNLSNDNDDLPELLAD
;
A
#
# COMPACT_ATOMS: atom_id res chain seq x y z
N MET A 1 8.17 -5.50 30.03
CA MET A 1 7.00 -6.41 30.26
C MET A 1 5.72 -5.85 29.63
N THR A 2 5.47 -6.12 28.34
CA THR A 2 4.24 -5.70 27.66
C THR A 2 3.17 -6.78 27.74
N ALA A 3 1.96 -6.41 28.18
CA ALA A 3 0.81 -7.30 28.11
C ALA A 3 0.55 -7.65 26.64
N LYS A 4 0.59 -8.94 26.29
CA LYS A 4 -0.14 -9.43 25.10
C LYS A 4 -1.58 -9.00 25.31
N SER A 5 -2.12 -8.17 24.43
CA SER A 5 -3.56 -7.94 24.39
C SER A 5 -4.21 -9.29 24.08
N GLU A 6 -4.74 -9.95 25.11
CA GLU A 6 -5.54 -11.16 24.92
C GLU A 6 -6.71 -10.78 24.02
N VAL A 7 -6.65 -11.25 22.77
CA VAL A 7 -7.75 -11.07 21.83
C VAL A 7 -8.89 -11.94 22.35
N ASN A 8 -9.79 -11.32 23.12
CA ASN A 8 -10.96 -11.97 23.65
C ASN A 8 -11.67 -12.71 22.50
N PRO A 9 -11.83 -14.04 22.59
CA PRO A 9 -12.36 -14.83 21.49
C PRO A 9 -13.78 -14.38 21.16
N LEU A 10 -14.02 -14.03 19.90
CA LEU A 10 -15.31 -13.50 19.46
C LEU A 10 -16.45 -14.48 19.77
N GLN A 11 -17.49 -13.94 20.41
CA GLN A 11 -18.66 -14.69 20.84
C GLN A 11 -19.58 -14.96 19.64
N LYS A 12 -19.88 -16.25 19.39
CA LYS A 12 -20.82 -16.67 18.34
C LYS A 12 -22.27 -16.42 18.78
N CYS A 13 -23.09 -15.89 17.88
CA CYS A 13 -24.54 -15.76 18.10
C CYS A 13 -25.15 -17.13 18.46
N PHE A 14 -25.93 -17.19 19.54
CA PHE A 14 -26.54 -18.44 19.99
C PHE A 14 -27.49 -19.09 18.98
N GLY A 15 -28.18 -18.28 18.15
CA GLY A 15 -29.16 -18.74 17.17
C GLY A 15 -28.54 -19.34 15.91
N CYS A 16 -27.77 -18.54 15.15
CA CYS A 16 -27.22 -18.95 13.86
C CYS A 16 -25.81 -19.56 13.92
N LYS A 17 -25.07 -19.39 15.02
CA LYS A 17 -23.66 -19.78 15.21
C LYS A 17 -22.62 -19.14 14.26
N THR A 18 -23.05 -18.35 13.27
CA THR A 18 -22.17 -17.71 12.27
C THR A 18 -21.78 -16.27 12.61
N ALA A 19 -22.71 -15.45 13.10
CA ALA A 19 -22.40 -14.06 13.46
C ALA A 19 -21.50 -14.01 14.72
N LEU A 20 -20.52 -13.10 14.70
CA LEU A 20 -19.48 -12.94 15.71
C LEU A 20 -19.52 -11.57 16.36
N TYR A 21 -19.33 -11.50 17.67
CA TYR A 21 -19.38 -10.26 18.45
C TYR A 21 -18.24 -10.22 19.48
N CYS A 22 -17.68 -9.03 19.73
CA CYS A 22 -16.59 -8.87 20.71
C CYS A 22 -17.04 -9.19 22.15
N ASN A 23 -18.31 -8.91 22.46
CA ASN A 23 -18.93 -9.10 23.76
C ASN A 23 -20.47 -8.97 23.63
N ARG A 24 -21.18 -9.12 24.75
CA ARG A 24 -22.63 -9.02 24.81
C ARG A 24 -23.20 -7.67 24.37
N GLN A 25 -22.51 -6.54 24.62
CA GLN A 25 -22.97 -5.23 24.19
C GLN A 25 -22.97 -5.10 22.65
N CYS A 26 -21.99 -5.71 21.98
CA CYS A 26 -21.95 -5.79 20.52
C CYS A 26 -23.04 -6.71 19.96
N ASP A 27 -23.36 -7.83 20.63
CA ASP A 27 -24.47 -8.74 20.28
C ASP A 27 -25.82 -8.02 20.40
N ASP A 28 -26.10 -7.38 21.54
CA ASP A 28 -27.34 -6.61 21.77
C ASP A 28 -27.50 -5.43 20.78
N LEU A 29 -26.41 -4.75 20.42
CA LEU A 29 -26.41 -3.69 19.42
C LEU A 29 -26.64 -4.24 17.99
N GLY A 30 -25.95 -5.32 17.64
CA GLY A 30 -26.03 -5.96 16.33
C GLY A 30 -27.35 -6.68 16.07
N TRP A 31 -28.02 -7.15 17.12
CA TRP A 31 -29.31 -7.85 17.05
C TRP A 31 -30.38 -7.06 16.29
N LYS A 32 -30.32 -5.72 16.32
CA LYS A 32 -31.21 -4.84 15.55
C LYS A 32 -31.29 -5.22 14.08
N ASP A 33 -30.16 -5.48 13.44
CA ASP A 33 -30.10 -5.89 12.03
C ASP A 33 -30.04 -7.41 11.89
N HIS A 34 -29.26 -8.05 12.77
CA HIS A 34 -29.03 -9.49 12.70
C HIS A 34 -30.30 -10.32 12.92
N ARG A 35 -31.31 -9.83 13.66
CA ARG A 35 -32.58 -10.54 13.88
C ARG A 35 -33.25 -11.02 12.57
N GLY A 36 -33.15 -10.23 11.49
CA GLY A 36 -33.71 -10.58 10.18
C GLY A 36 -32.84 -11.57 9.39
N GLU A 37 -31.54 -11.61 9.65
CA GLU A 37 -30.59 -12.53 9.02
C GLU A 37 -30.49 -13.88 9.76
N CYS A 38 -30.66 -13.89 11.08
CA CYS A 38 -30.31 -15.01 11.96
C CYS A 38 -31.03 -16.32 11.58
N ASP A 39 -32.33 -16.22 11.29
CA ASP A 39 -33.13 -17.36 10.82
C ASP A 39 -32.73 -17.81 9.40
N GLY A 40 -32.49 -16.88 8.47
CA GLY A 40 -32.03 -17.18 7.11
C GLY A 40 -30.68 -17.92 7.10
N ILE A 41 -29.72 -17.46 7.91
CA ILE A 41 -28.41 -18.12 8.08
C ILE A 41 -28.61 -19.53 8.67
N LYS A 42 -29.44 -19.65 9.70
CA LYS A 42 -29.70 -20.94 10.38
C LYS A 42 -30.38 -21.96 9.46
N ARG A 43 -31.33 -21.52 8.62
CA ARG A 43 -32.04 -22.39 7.67
C ARG A 43 -31.16 -22.82 6.50
N ASN A 44 -30.48 -21.87 5.86
CA ASN A 44 -29.86 -22.11 4.56
C ASN A 44 -28.43 -22.66 4.70
N GLY A 45 -27.77 -22.46 5.84
CA GLY A 45 -26.36 -22.86 6.08
C GLY A 45 -25.32 -22.05 5.29
N ILE A 46 -25.73 -21.48 4.16
CA ILE A 46 -24.95 -20.62 3.27
C ILE A 46 -25.26 -19.16 3.61
N LEU A 47 -24.22 -18.35 3.75
CA LEU A 47 -24.31 -16.90 3.92
C LEU A 47 -24.36 -16.23 2.54
N PRO A 48 -25.39 -15.46 2.19
CA PRO A 48 -25.39 -14.68 0.96
C PRO A 48 -24.31 -13.59 0.97
N ASP A 49 -23.97 -13.09 -0.21
CA ASP A 49 -23.04 -11.98 -0.37
C ASP A 49 -23.56 -10.65 0.22
N ILE A 50 -22.70 -9.64 0.17
CA ILE A 50 -22.97 -8.33 0.73
C ILE A 50 -24.15 -7.63 0.05
N GLU A 51 -24.38 -7.84 -1.25
CA GLU A 51 -25.48 -7.20 -2.00
C GLU A 51 -26.85 -7.66 -1.49
N VAL A 52 -27.04 -8.99 -1.36
CA VAL A 52 -28.28 -9.57 -0.83
C VAL A 52 -28.51 -9.15 0.62
N ARG A 53 -27.47 -9.22 1.47
CA ARG A 53 -27.57 -8.92 2.90
C ARG A 53 -27.79 -7.44 3.18
N MET A 54 -27.05 -6.55 2.52
CA MET A 54 -27.17 -5.11 2.71
C MET A 54 -28.55 -4.62 2.24
N LEU A 55 -29.02 -5.07 1.08
CA LEU A 55 -30.34 -4.71 0.58
C LEU A 55 -31.44 -5.21 1.52
N GLY A 56 -31.36 -6.44 2.02
CA GLY A 56 -32.35 -6.95 2.98
C GLY A 56 -32.39 -6.17 4.30
N ARG A 57 -31.24 -5.79 4.86
CA ARG A 57 -31.17 -4.90 6.03
C ARG A 57 -31.83 -3.55 5.74
N ILE A 58 -31.60 -2.96 4.57
CA ILE A 58 -32.22 -1.71 4.14
C ILE A 58 -33.74 -1.85 4.02
N VAL A 59 -34.23 -2.90 3.34
CA VAL A 59 -35.67 -3.17 3.17
C VAL A 59 -36.37 -3.36 4.52
N LEU A 60 -35.78 -4.12 5.44
CA LEU A 60 -36.34 -4.34 6.78
C LEU A 60 -36.35 -3.05 7.62
N ARG A 61 -35.26 -2.26 7.59
CA ARG A 61 -35.21 -0.94 8.27
C ARG A 61 -36.20 0.04 7.69
N TYR A 62 -36.35 0.09 6.35
CA TYR A 62 -37.31 0.98 5.70
C TYR A 62 -38.76 0.55 6.00
N LYS A 63 -39.03 -0.76 6.06
CA LYS A 63 -40.31 -1.26 6.56
C LYS A 63 -40.59 -0.84 8.01
N ASP A 64 -39.60 -0.91 8.90
CA ASP A 64 -39.75 -0.42 10.28
C ASP A 64 -40.04 1.10 10.34
N ILE A 65 -39.51 1.90 9.41
CA ILE A 65 -39.83 3.33 9.26
C ILE A 65 -41.30 3.51 8.83
N LEU A 66 -41.74 2.81 7.79
CA LEU A 66 -43.13 2.86 7.31
C LEU A 66 -44.14 2.41 8.38
N ASP A 67 -43.82 1.33 9.10
CA ASP A 67 -44.59 0.81 10.24
C ASP A 67 -44.53 1.73 11.49
N ARG A 68 -43.83 2.88 11.42
CA ARG A 68 -43.60 3.85 12.52
C ARG A 68 -42.88 3.30 13.76
N LYS A 69 -42.12 2.20 13.59
CA LYS A 69 -41.28 1.57 14.62
C LYS A 69 -39.93 2.27 14.81
N ASN A 70 -39.59 3.20 13.93
CA ASN A 70 -38.43 4.10 14.04
C ASN A 70 -38.45 5.05 15.26
N LYS A 71 -39.56 5.11 16.01
CA LYS A 71 -39.70 5.93 17.24
C LYS A 71 -38.92 5.43 18.46
N THR A 72 -38.17 4.33 18.36
CA THR A 72 -37.31 3.90 19.46
C THR A 72 -36.10 4.83 19.58
N ASN A 73 -35.71 5.19 20.81
CA ASN A 73 -34.52 6.03 21.12
C ASN A 73 -33.17 5.46 20.61
N PHE A 74 -33.20 4.32 19.91
CA PHE A 74 -32.06 3.56 19.46
C PHE A 74 -32.08 3.25 17.95
N PHE A 75 -33.09 3.71 17.20
CA PHE A 75 -33.16 3.53 15.73
C PHE A 75 -32.17 4.47 15.04
N TYR A 76 -32.24 5.75 15.38
CA TYR A 76 -31.18 6.73 15.17
C TYR A 76 -30.66 7.18 16.53
N LYS A 77 -29.33 7.17 16.70
CA LYS A 77 -28.66 7.74 17.88
C LYS A 77 -28.04 9.07 17.48
N ASP A 78 -28.22 10.11 18.31
CA ASP A 78 -27.57 11.42 18.19
C ASP A 78 -27.74 12.10 16.80
N ARG A 79 -28.84 11.80 16.09
CA ARG A 79 -29.08 12.28 14.72
C ARG A 79 -29.72 13.67 14.69
N THR A 80 -29.01 14.61 14.08
CA THR A 80 -29.48 15.99 13.82
C THR A 80 -30.10 16.17 12.43
N SER A 81 -29.60 15.44 11.43
CA SER A 81 -30.09 15.49 10.05
C SER A 81 -31.52 14.98 9.90
N ARG A 82 -32.25 15.57 8.94
CA ARG A 82 -33.62 15.19 8.57
C ARG A 82 -33.73 14.34 7.30
N ARG A 83 -32.62 14.12 6.58
CA ARG A 83 -32.63 13.39 5.29
C ARG A 83 -33.23 11.99 5.44
N ASP A 84 -34.07 11.57 4.51
CA ASP A 84 -34.58 10.19 4.42
C ASP A 84 -33.77 9.37 3.40
N ILE A 85 -33.88 8.05 3.43
CA ILE A 85 -33.31 7.21 2.36
C ILE A 85 -33.94 7.52 1.00
N MET A 86 -35.21 7.93 0.97
CA MET A 86 -35.89 8.25 -0.29
C MET A 86 -35.36 9.52 -0.95
N ASP A 87 -34.69 10.41 -0.20
CA ASP A 87 -34.03 11.62 -0.72
C ASP A 87 -32.72 11.31 -1.47
N LEU A 88 -32.19 10.10 -1.36
CA LEU A 88 -30.93 9.72 -2.02
C LEU A 88 -31.07 9.65 -3.55
N CYS A 89 -29.99 10.01 -4.24
CA CYS A 89 -29.88 9.80 -5.69
C CYS A 89 -30.06 8.31 -6.02
N HIS A 90 -30.69 8.00 -7.15
CA HIS A 90 -31.12 6.63 -7.44
C HIS A 90 -31.01 6.18 -8.89
N HIS A 91 -31.06 7.07 -9.89
CA HIS A 91 -30.98 6.68 -11.31
C HIS A 91 -31.92 5.53 -11.73
N THR A 92 -33.06 5.34 -11.04
CA THR A 92 -33.92 4.13 -11.19
C THR A 92 -34.42 3.92 -12.61
N GLU A 93 -34.78 4.98 -13.35
CA GLU A 93 -35.19 4.85 -14.75
C GLU A 93 -34.02 4.41 -15.65
N THR A 94 -32.81 4.94 -15.41
CA THR A 94 -31.58 4.51 -16.11
C THR A 94 -31.28 3.05 -15.82
N MET A 95 -31.29 2.64 -14.54
CA MET A 95 -31.06 1.24 -14.13
C MET A 95 -32.16 0.29 -14.59
N ARG A 96 -33.39 0.77 -14.85
CA ARG A 96 -34.50 -0.04 -15.39
C ARG A 96 -34.35 -0.25 -16.90
N ALA A 97 -33.84 0.74 -17.62
CA ALA A 97 -33.56 0.66 -19.05
C ALA A 97 -32.26 -0.13 -19.37
N ASP A 98 -31.32 -0.18 -18.41
CA ASP A 98 -30.12 -1.01 -18.47
C ASP A 98 -30.46 -2.49 -18.17
N ASN A 99 -30.55 -3.29 -19.22
CA ASN A 99 -30.83 -4.73 -19.13
C ASN A 99 -29.84 -5.49 -18.25
N TYR A 100 -28.57 -5.06 -18.18
CA TYR A 100 -27.55 -5.73 -17.36
C TYR A 100 -27.74 -5.38 -15.89
N ALA A 101 -27.91 -4.09 -15.56
CA ALA A 101 -28.19 -3.65 -14.18
C ALA A 101 -29.51 -4.24 -13.65
N TYR A 102 -30.58 -4.22 -14.46
CA TYR A 102 -31.86 -4.81 -14.07
C TYR A 102 -31.79 -6.34 -13.93
N GLY A 103 -31.05 -7.02 -14.82
CA GLY A 103 -30.79 -8.46 -14.70
C GLY A 103 -30.06 -8.83 -13.41
N LYS A 104 -29.03 -8.06 -13.02
CA LYS A 104 -28.33 -8.21 -11.73
C LYS A 104 -29.26 -7.99 -10.54
N PHE A 105 -30.13 -6.98 -10.60
CA PHE A 105 -31.15 -6.77 -9.57
C PHE A 105 -32.10 -7.98 -9.45
N ASP A 106 -32.56 -8.55 -10.57
CA ASP A 106 -33.48 -9.69 -10.54
C ASP A 106 -32.86 -10.94 -9.88
N ASP A 107 -31.56 -11.18 -10.05
CA ASP A 107 -30.85 -12.27 -9.38
C ASP A 107 -30.62 -12.00 -7.88
N ILE A 108 -30.31 -10.75 -7.51
CA ILE A 108 -30.23 -10.33 -6.10
C ILE A 108 -31.62 -10.47 -5.44
N TYR A 109 -32.69 -10.09 -6.13
CA TYR A 109 -34.07 -10.15 -5.63
C TYR A 109 -34.50 -11.60 -5.34
N LYS A 110 -34.25 -12.54 -6.26
CA LYS A 110 -34.53 -13.99 -6.05
C LYS A 110 -33.88 -14.52 -4.76
N ARG A 111 -32.59 -14.23 -4.58
CA ARG A 111 -31.81 -14.68 -3.40
C ARG A 111 -32.25 -13.97 -2.12
N LEU A 112 -32.68 -12.71 -2.22
CA LEU A 112 -33.19 -11.93 -1.10
C LEU A 112 -34.52 -12.48 -0.56
N ILE A 113 -35.48 -12.83 -1.44
CA ILE A 113 -36.77 -13.38 -1.00
C ILE A 113 -36.64 -14.79 -0.41
N GLU A 114 -35.69 -15.60 -0.88
CA GLU A 114 -35.36 -16.92 -0.35
C GLU A 114 -34.75 -16.84 1.07
N PHE A 115 -33.78 -15.93 1.26
CA PHE A 115 -33.07 -15.79 2.52
C PHE A 115 -33.93 -15.12 3.61
N TYR A 116 -34.54 -13.96 3.32
CA TYR A 116 -35.31 -13.17 4.30
C TYR A 116 -36.79 -13.54 4.42
N ARG A 117 -37.32 -14.40 3.52
CA ARG A 117 -38.74 -14.75 3.34
C ARG A 117 -39.64 -13.60 2.87
N MET A 118 -40.41 -13.87 1.81
CA MET A 118 -41.27 -12.89 1.14
C MET A 118 -42.36 -12.27 2.03
N ASP A 119 -42.90 -13.03 3.00
CA ASP A 119 -44.00 -12.63 3.90
C ASP A 119 -43.76 -11.33 4.69
N PHE A 120 -42.49 -10.92 4.84
CA PHE A 120 -42.06 -9.79 5.65
C PHE A 120 -41.51 -8.60 4.84
N LEU A 121 -41.51 -8.71 3.51
CA LEU A 121 -40.83 -7.76 2.61
C LEU A 121 -41.80 -6.77 1.95
N LEU A 122 -41.22 -5.75 1.31
CA LEU A 122 -41.96 -4.72 0.55
C LEU A 122 -42.21 -5.21 -0.90
N SER A 123 -42.93 -4.43 -1.70
CA SER A 123 -43.14 -4.77 -3.11
C SER A 123 -41.82 -4.83 -3.89
N LYS A 124 -41.73 -5.63 -4.96
CA LYS A 124 -40.54 -5.70 -5.82
C LYS A 124 -40.13 -4.31 -6.33
N GLU A 125 -41.09 -3.45 -6.66
CA GLU A 125 -40.85 -2.07 -7.10
C GLU A 125 -40.23 -1.19 -6.00
N THR A 126 -40.74 -1.25 -4.77
CA THR A 126 -40.11 -0.52 -3.64
C THR A 126 -38.71 -1.07 -3.35
N ILE A 127 -38.51 -2.39 -3.44
CA ILE A 127 -37.20 -3.02 -3.25
C ILE A 127 -36.23 -2.63 -4.36
N PHE A 128 -36.68 -2.49 -5.61
CA PHE A 128 -35.88 -1.98 -6.72
C PHE A 128 -35.45 -0.52 -6.47
N GLY A 129 -36.40 0.35 -6.10
CA GLY A 129 -36.10 1.75 -5.75
C GLY A 129 -35.12 1.92 -4.59
N LEU A 130 -35.10 0.98 -3.64
CA LEU A 130 -34.12 0.90 -2.55
C LEU A 130 -32.77 0.30 -2.99
N HIS A 131 -32.78 -0.70 -3.86
CA HIS A 131 -31.56 -1.26 -4.47
C HIS A 131 -30.81 -0.21 -5.26
N CYS A 132 -31.50 0.55 -6.12
CA CYS A 132 -30.94 1.67 -6.86
C CYS A 132 -30.23 2.68 -5.95
N ARG A 133 -30.87 3.09 -4.85
CA ARG A 133 -30.29 4.00 -3.85
C ARG A 133 -29.08 3.39 -3.14
N ASN A 134 -29.16 2.12 -2.76
CA ASN A 134 -28.05 1.40 -2.14
C ASN A 134 -26.84 1.34 -3.08
N TYR A 135 -27.06 0.97 -4.34
CA TYR A 135 -26.00 0.77 -5.34
C TYR A 135 -25.22 2.07 -5.60
N ILE A 136 -25.92 3.18 -5.78
CA ILE A 136 -25.31 4.50 -6.08
C ILE A 136 -24.59 5.12 -4.86
N ASN A 137 -25.08 4.88 -3.64
CA ASN A 137 -24.69 5.68 -2.46
C ASN A 137 -24.02 4.88 -1.32
N ARG A 138 -23.77 3.58 -1.47
CA ARG A 138 -23.07 2.78 -0.44
C ARG A 138 -21.60 3.19 -0.30
N HIS A 139 -21.08 3.13 0.92
CA HIS A 139 -19.69 3.40 1.26
C HIS A 139 -18.99 2.11 1.71
N GLY A 140 -17.73 1.93 1.31
CA GLY A 140 -16.83 0.97 1.93
C GLY A 140 -16.47 1.38 3.36
N ILE A 141 -16.55 0.44 4.30
CA ILE A 141 -16.14 0.61 5.70
C ILE A 141 -14.76 -0.03 5.86
N SER A 142 -13.77 0.75 6.29
CA SER A 142 -12.39 0.29 6.49
C SER A 142 -12.17 -0.33 7.88
N ASP A 143 -11.12 -1.13 8.04
CA ASP A 143 -10.56 -1.49 9.34
C ASP A 143 -9.94 -0.26 10.07
N SER A 144 -9.59 -0.44 11.33
CA SER A 144 -9.08 0.63 12.22
C SER A 144 -7.76 1.27 11.75
N GLY A 145 -7.00 0.56 10.93
CA GLY A 145 -5.80 1.06 10.27
C GLY A 145 -6.06 1.89 9.01
N TYR A 146 -7.30 1.94 8.51
CA TYR A 146 -7.63 2.45 7.15
C TYR A 146 -6.89 1.67 6.05
N LYS A 147 -6.64 0.38 6.30
CA LYS A 147 -5.76 -0.50 5.51
C LYS A 147 -6.53 -1.44 4.57
N ARG A 148 -7.77 -1.81 4.92
CA ARG A 148 -8.63 -2.69 4.11
C ARG A 148 -10.12 -2.41 4.30
N GLU A 149 -10.93 -2.64 3.27
CA GLU A 149 -12.39 -2.71 3.42
C GLU A 149 -12.82 -3.99 4.17
N ILE A 150 -13.69 -3.85 5.17
CA ILE A 150 -14.24 -4.94 5.99
C ILE A 150 -15.78 -5.02 5.95
N GLY A 151 -16.44 -4.14 5.19
CA GLY A 151 -17.89 -4.16 5.01
C GLY A 151 -18.39 -2.95 4.21
N LYS A 152 -19.71 -2.87 4.03
CA LYS A 152 -20.40 -1.73 3.37
C LYS A 152 -21.40 -1.08 4.33
N GLY A 153 -21.58 0.23 4.22
CA GLY A 153 -22.56 1.02 4.98
C GLY A 153 -23.31 2.01 4.08
N LEU A 154 -24.45 2.51 4.52
CA LEU A 154 -25.22 3.55 3.83
C LEU A 154 -25.37 4.75 4.75
N TYR A 155 -24.53 5.76 4.52
CA TYR A 155 -24.40 6.93 5.39
C TYR A 155 -25.14 8.13 4.80
N LEU A 156 -26.44 8.27 5.10
CA LEU A 156 -27.33 9.26 4.48
C LEU A 156 -26.74 10.69 4.42
N ASP A 157 -26.00 11.08 5.45
CA ASP A 157 -25.43 12.43 5.55
C ASP A 157 -24.10 12.58 4.78
N LEU A 158 -23.40 11.48 4.47
CA LEU A 158 -22.27 11.46 3.51
C LEU A 158 -22.72 11.35 2.05
N CYS A 159 -23.94 10.85 1.79
CA CYS A 159 -24.48 10.68 0.44
C CYS A 159 -24.78 12.01 -0.28
N GLN A 160 -24.58 13.17 0.37
CA GLN A 160 -24.81 14.49 -0.22
C GLN A 160 -23.58 15.07 -0.95
N TYR A 161 -22.38 14.61 -0.61
CA TYR A 161 -21.16 15.20 -1.15
C TYR A 161 -20.79 14.53 -2.47
N ASN A 162 -20.46 15.36 -3.45
CA ASN A 162 -20.19 14.94 -4.81
C ASN A 162 -18.78 14.36 -4.99
N HIS A 163 -18.57 13.73 -6.13
CA HIS A 163 -17.27 13.18 -6.50
C HIS A 163 -16.28 14.22 -7.06
N SER A 164 -15.01 14.12 -6.67
CA SER A 164 -13.88 14.68 -7.42
C SER A 164 -12.70 13.70 -7.48
N CYS A 165 -12.03 13.61 -8.65
CA CYS A 165 -10.74 12.89 -8.78
C CYS A 165 -9.55 13.66 -8.16
N ARG A 166 -9.77 14.91 -7.73
CA ARG A 166 -8.89 15.71 -6.87
C ARG A 166 -9.75 16.18 -5.69
N PRO A 167 -10.06 15.28 -4.73
CA PRO A 167 -10.93 15.58 -3.61
C PRO A 167 -10.25 16.57 -2.65
N ASN A 168 -11.07 17.29 -1.87
CA ASN A 168 -10.65 18.14 -0.77
C ASN A 168 -11.15 17.62 0.60
N ALA A 169 -11.90 16.52 0.61
CA ALA A 169 -12.30 15.80 1.81
C ALA A 169 -12.14 14.29 1.64
N VAL A 170 -12.02 13.58 2.77
CA VAL A 170 -12.08 12.11 2.85
C VAL A 170 -12.97 11.71 4.00
N TYR A 171 -13.56 10.51 3.95
CA TYR A 171 -14.25 9.92 5.09
C TYR A 171 -13.40 8.83 5.74
N THR A 172 -13.49 8.75 7.07
CA THR A 172 -12.69 7.89 7.95
C THR A 172 -13.62 7.11 8.88
N HIS A 173 -13.20 5.95 9.37
CA HIS A 173 -14.06 5.07 10.16
C HIS A 173 -13.55 4.91 11.59
N TYR A 174 -14.48 4.97 12.56
CA TYR A 174 -14.28 4.47 13.91
C TYR A 174 -15.35 3.42 14.20
N GLY A 175 -15.01 2.15 13.93
CA GLY A 175 -15.99 1.08 13.83
C GLY A 175 -16.98 1.36 12.69
N PHE A 176 -18.27 1.34 12.99
CA PHE A 176 -19.32 1.65 12.01
C PHE A 176 -19.65 3.16 11.91
N ILE A 177 -19.02 4.03 12.70
CA ILE A 177 -19.20 5.49 12.59
C ILE A 177 -18.27 6.00 11.48
N SER A 178 -18.82 6.67 10.48
CA SER A 178 -18.04 7.32 9.42
C SER A 178 -18.03 8.84 9.64
N THR A 179 -16.85 9.45 9.52
CA THR A 179 -16.61 10.88 9.75
C THR A 179 -15.96 11.47 8.51
N LEU A 180 -16.64 12.43 7.87
CA LEU A 180 -16.04 13.27 6.82
C LEU A 180 -15.05 14.24 7.44
N ARG A 181 -13.91 14.43 6.77
CA ARG A 181 -12.79 15.25 7.24
C ARG A 181 -12.21 16.03 6.07
N ALA A 182 -11.89 17.28 6.31
CA ALA A 182 -11.17 18.12 5.36
C ALA A 182 -9.76 17.57 5.14
N LEU A 183 -9.21 17.79 3.94
CA LEU A 183 -7.80 17.53 3.63
C LEU A 183 -6.90 18.72 3.94
N ASP A 184 -7.46 19.92 4.17
CA ASP A 184 -6.76 21.12 4.59
C ASP A 184 -7.72 22.12 5.27
N ASP A 185 -7.16 23.07 6.02
CA ASP A 185 -7.93 24.02 6.83
C ASP A 185 -8.78 25.03 6.03
N SER A 186 -8.67 25.07 4.69
CA SER A 186 -9.47 25.97 3.85
C SER A 186 -10.84 25.40 3.45
N VAL A 187 -11.11 24.13 3.74
CA VAL A 187 -12.34 23.43 3.34
C VAL A 187 -13.44 23.59 4.39
N ASP A 188 -14.47 24.38 4.08
CA ASP A 188 -15.72 24.37 4.86
C ASP A 188 -16.56 23.14 4.49
N LEU A 189 -16.54 22.12 5.36
CA LEU A 189 -17.34 20.90 5.19
C LEU A 189 -18.87 21.13 5.18
N ASN A 190 -19.35 22.33 5.56
CA ASN A 190 -20.76 22.69 5.45
C ASN A 190 -21.13 23.20 4.04
N ASP A 191 -20.14 23.61 3.24
CA ASP A 191 -20.32 23.91 1.81
C ASP A 191 -20.33 22.59 1.03
N ILE A 192 -21.52 22.00 0.93
CA ILE A 192 -21.77 20.72 0.27
C ILE A 192 -21.43 20.78 -1.23
N ASP A 193 -21.62 21.94 -1.87
CA ASP A 193 -21.42 22.11 -3.31
C ASP A 193 -19.93 22.21 -3.67
N ASN A 194 -19.08 22.65 -2.73
CA ASN A 194 -17.62 22.72 -2.89
C ASN A 194 -16.83 21.65 -2.11
N THR A 195 -17.50 20.76 -1.37
CA THR A 195 -16.87 19.65 -0.62
C THR A 195 -17.00 18.33 -1.37
N PHE A 196 -15.86 17.72 -1.72
CA PHE A 196 -15.79 16.52 -2.54
C PHE A 196 -14.88 15.45 -1.93
N TYR A 197 -15.36 14.20 -1.92
CA TYR A 197 -14.53 13.01 -1.70
C TYR A 197 -14.45 12.13 -2.95
N SER A 198 -13.52 11.17 -2.99
CA SER A 198 -13.43 10.25 -4.13
C SER A 198 -14.35 9.03 -3.96
N TYR A 199 -15.11 8.69 -5.00
CA TYR A 199 -15.96 7.49 -5.05
C TYR A 199 -15.19 6.25 -5.55
N ILE A 200 -14.01 6.51 -6.13
CA ILE A 200 -13.15 5.54 -6.81
C ILE A 200 -11.72 5.67 -6.33
N GLU A 201 -10.90 4.65 -6.55
CA GLU A 201 -9.46 4.76 -6.33
C GLU A 201 -8.83 5.78 -7.30
N LEU A 202 -7.91 6.60 -6.77
CA LEU A 202 -7.27 7.71 -7.48
C LEU A 202 -6.02 7.29 -8.26
N SER A 203 -5.46 6.11 -7.98
CA SER A 203 -4.38 5.47 -8.74
C SER A 203 -4.86 4.83 -10.06
N ARG A 204 -5.75 5.50 -10.80
CA ARG A 204 -6.24 5.09 -12.13
C ARG A 204 -6.16 6.23 -13.15
N PRO A 205 -5.93 5.94 -14.45
CA PRO A 205 -5.81 6.96 -15.48
C PRO A 205 -7.16 7.58 -15.86
N ARG A 206 -7.15 8.79 -16.43
CA ARG A 206 -8.35 9.60 -16.76
C ARG A 206 -9.47 8.80 -17.41
N GLN A 207 -9.13 8.00 -18.42
CA GLN A 207 -10.05 7.21 -19.23
C GLN A 207 -10.75 6.13 -18.39
N GLU A 208 -10.02 5.39 -17.56
CA GLU A 208 -10.60 4.36 -16.69
C GLU A 208 -11.45 4.99 -15.58
N ARG A 209 -11.01 6.12 -15.00
CA ARG A 209 -11.83 6.86 -14.01
C ARG A 209 -13.16 7.34 -14.61
N GLN A 210 -13.14 7.91 -15.81
CA GLN A 210 -14.37 8.33 -16.50
C GLN A 210 -15.30 7.16 -16.81
N LEU A 211 -14.75 6.03 -17.29
CA LEU A 211 -15.54 4.84 -17.57
C LEU A 211 -16.20 4.30 -16.30
N MET A 212 -15.45 4.14 -15.20
CA MET A 212 -15.99 3.67 -13.92
C MET A 212 -17.10 4.57 -13.38
N LEU A 213 -16.95 5.90 -13.47
CA LEU A 213 -17.95 6.86 -12.99
C LEU A 213 -19.21 6.87 -13.87
N LYS A 214 -19.04 6.68 -15.18
CA LYS A 214 -20.15 6.55 -16.12
C LYS A 214 -20.92 5.24 -15.93
N ASP A 215 -20.22 4.12 -15.75
CA ASP A 215 -20.84 2.79 -15.74
C ASP A 215 -21.47 2.46 -14.37
N SER A 216 -20.85 2.88 -13.25
CA SER A 216 -21.36 2.59 -11.89
C SER A 216 -22.17 3.73 -11.27
N TRP A 217 -21.97 4.99 -11.68
CA TRP A 217 -22.67 6.17 -11.13
C TRP A 217 -23.40 7.02 -12.18
N TYR A 218 -23.41 6.62 -13.45
CA TYR A 218 -24.19 7.24 -14.52
C TYR A 218 -23.89 8.74 -14.78
N PHE A 219 -22.65 9.20 -14.52
CA PHE A 219 -22.22 10.58 -14.83
C PHE A 219 -20.82 10.70 -15.43
N GLU A 220 -20.54 11.83 -16.09
CA GLU A 220 -19.21 12.20 -16.60
C GLU A 220 -18.55 13.21 -15.64
N CYS A 221 -17.33 12.92 -15.18
CA CYS A 221 -16.66 13.78 -14.19
C CYS A 221 -15.97 14.97 -14.85
N ARG A 222 -16.28 16.19 -14.39
CA ARG A 222 -15.69 17.44 -14.90
C ARG A 222 -14.87 18.20 -13.84
N CYS A 223 -14.40 17.50 -12.81
CA CYS A 223 -13.56 18.07 -11.75
C CYS A 223 -12.21 18.59 -12.27
N ALA A 224 -11.52 19.40 -11.47
CA ALA A 224 -10.25 20.03 -11.83
C ALA A 224 -9.21 19.05 -12.39
N ARG A 225 -9.04 17.84 -11.84
CA ARG A 225 -8.10 16.84 -12.39
C ARG A 225 -8.57 16.21 -13.70
N CYS A 226 -9.88 16.08 -13.91
CA CYS A 226 -10.43 15.57 -15.17
C CYS A 226 -10.50 16.62 -16.28
N THR A 227 -10.15 17.88 -16.01
CA THR A 227 -9.99 18.96 -16.99
C THR A 227 -8.54 19.45 -17.12
N ASP A 228 -7.64 19.00 -16.25
CA ASP A 228 -6.20 19.26 -16.24
C ASP A 228 -5.47 18.35 -17.26
N GLU A 229 -4.92 18.95 -18.31
CA GLU A 229 -4.19 18.22 -19.36
C GLU A 229 -2.89 17.58 -18.84
N THR A 230 -2.40 17.97 -17.65
CA THR A 230 -1.24 17.32 -17.01
C THR A 230 -1.58 15.94 -16.42
N ASP A 231 -2.85 15.60 -16.18
CA ASP A 231 -3.26 14.26 -15.73
C ASP A 231 -2.86 13.16 -16.73
N HIS A 232 -2.68 13.51 -18.01
CA HIS A 232 -2.18 12.61 -19.04
C HIS A 232 -0.71 12.17 -18.86
N LEU A 233 0.07 12.88 -18.03
CA LEU A 233 1.42 12.45 -17.62
C LEU A 233 1.40 11.08 -16.92
N SER A 234 0.30 10.75 -16.22
CA SER A 234 0.09 9.41 -15.61
C SER A 234 0.03 8.24 -16.61
N THR A 235 -0.02 8.55 -17.91
CA THR A 235 -0.01 7.58 -19.02
C THR A 235 1.12 7.87 -20.02
N SER A 236 2.14 8.62 -19.60
CA SER A 236 3.24 9.03 -20.47
C SER A 236 4.27 7.92 -20.71
N ILE A 237 4.98 8.04 -21.82
CA ILE A 237 6.02 7.11 -22.26
C ILE A 237 7.38 7.81 -22.31
N LYS A 238 8.45 7.03 -22.27
CA LYS A 238 9.82 7.50 -22.48
C LYS A 238 10.06 7.79 -23.96
N CYS A 239 10.97 8.72 -24.24
CA CYS A 239 11.49 8.90 -25.59
C CYS A 239 12.49 7.77 -25.92
N PRO A 240 12.33 7.02 -27.01
CA PRO A 240 13.26 5.93 -27.39
C PRO A 240 14.61 6.43 -27.92
N TYR A 241 14.82 7.75 -27.96
CA TYR A 241 16.02 8.40 -28.50
C TYR A 241 16.73 9.33 -27.52
N CYS A 242 16.09 9.69 -26.42
CA CYS A 242 16.80 10.32 -25.33
C CYS A 242 17.50 9.19 -24.58
N GLU A 243 18.82 9.14 -24.69
CA GLU A 243 19.61 8.42 -23.71
C GLU A 243 19.27 8.96 -22.31
N TYR A 244 19.32 8.09 -21.31
CA TYR A 244 19.16 8.46 -19.91
C TYR A 244 20.43 9.22 -19.49
N GLN A 245 20.53 10.49 -19.90
CA GLN A 245 21.68 11.34 -19.60
C GLN A 245 21.91 11.37 -18.09
N ASP A 246 23.17 11.40 -17.65
CA ASP A 246 23.62 11.21 -16.25
C ASP A 246 22.91 12.10 -15.20
N SER A 247 22.16 13.12 -15.65
CA SER A 247 21.19 13.88 -14.87
C SER A 247 19.99 13.10 -14.29
N GLY A 248 19.69 11.89 -14.81
CA GLY A 248 18.58 11.05 -14.34
C GLY A 248 17.16 11.55 -14.65
N VAL A 249 17.00 12.59 -15.48
CA VAL A 249 15.69 13.23 -15.76
C VAL A 249 14.97 12.54 -16.92
N GLU A 250 13.87 11.84 -16.61
CA GLU A 250 12.96 11.31 -17.62
C GLU A 250 12.32 12.45 -18.45
N THR A 251 12.23 12.30 -19.77
CA THR A 251 11.39 13.17 -20.63
C THR A 251 10.04 12.47 -20.85
N PRO A 252 8.97 12.80 -20.10
CA PRO A 252 7.65 12.21 -20.31
C PRO A 252 7.01 12.69 -21.60
N LEU A 253 6.52 11.76 -22.41
CA LEU A 253 5.75 12.03 -23.62
C LEU A 253 4.30 11.59 -23.42
N CYS A 254 3.37 12.54 -23.36
CA CYS A 254 1.94 12.25 -23.24
C CYS A 254 1.40 11.76 -24.60
N ILE A 255 0.89 10.53 -24.64
CA ILE A 255 0.17 10.02 -25.82
C ILE A 255 -1.22 10.67 -25.94
N TYR A 256 -1.84 10.99 -24.81
CA TYR A 256 -3.16 11.61 -24.71
C TYR A 256 -3.10 13.11 -24.42
N GLY A 257 -4.22 13.81 -24.62
CA GLY A 257 -4.33 15.25 -24.42
C GLY A 257 -3.72 16.09 -25.54
N ARG A 258 -3.76 17.41 -25.34
CA ARG A 258 -3.13 18.43 -26.18
C ARG A 258 -1.75 18.76 -25.63
N GLN A 259 -0.73 18.71 -26.48
CA GLN A 259 0.66 19.00 -26.11
C GLN A 259 1.30 19.87 -27.20
N SER A 260 2.17 20.80 -26.81
CA SER A 260 2.87 21.71 -27.75
C SER A 260 3.81 20.97 -28.72
N TYR A 261 4.19 19.74 -28.37
CA TYR A 261 5.09 18.88 -29.13
C TYR A 261 4.34 17.75 -29.88
N LYS A 262 3.00 17.78 -29.91
CA LYS A 262 2.14 16.83 -30.61
C LYS A 262 1.31 17.55 -31.66
N ASP A 263 1.36 17.07 -32.90
CA ASP A 263 0.58 17.64 -33.99
C ASP A 263 -0.93 17.40 -33.77
N PRO A 264 -1.78 18.44 -33.88
CA PRO A 264 -3.20 18.36 -33.51
C PRO A 264 -4.07 17.64 -34.55
N ILE A 265 -3.57 17.39 -35.77
CA ILE A 265 -4.33 16.76 -36.87
C ILE A 265 -3.92 15.30 -37.04
N SER A 266 -2.62 15.06 -37.19
CA SER A 266 -2.04 13.73 -37.42
C SER A 266 -1.80 12.95 -36.12
N GLY A 267 -1.74 13.65 -34.97
CA GLY A 267 -1.39 13.07 -33.67
C GLY A 267 0.10 12.74 -33.52
N ASP A 268 0.95 13.09 -34.48
CA ASP A 268 2.39 12.82 -34.45
C ASP A 268 3.09 13.51 -33.28
N ILE A 269 3.95 12.78 -32.58
CA ILE A 269 4.69 13.26 -31.41
C ILE A 269 6.14 13.50 -31.81
N SER A 270 6.66 14.69 -31.50
CA SER A 270 8.10 14.98 -31.52
C SER A 270 8.59 15.11 -30.08
N CYS A 271 9.78 14.60 -29.76
CA CYS A 271 10.32 14.76 -28.42
C CYS A 271 10.65 16.24 -28.14
N PRO A 272 10.18 16.86 -27.04
CA PRO A 272 10.50 18.25 -26.73
C PRO A 272 12.00 18.43 -26.40
N THR A 273 12.69 17.38 -25.96
CA THR A 273 14.12 17.39 -25.62
C THR A 273 14.99 17.18 -26.86
N CYS A 274 15.02 15.97 -27.43
CA CYS A 274 15.91 15.64 -28.56
C CYS A 274 15.38 16.04 -29.96
N LYS A 275 14.17 16.62 -30.05
CA LYS A 275 13.49 17.06 -31.27
C LYS A 275 13.19 15.99 -32.33
N ARG A 276 13.56 14.73 -32.09
CA ARG A 276 13.26 13.60 -33.00
C ARG A 276 11.76 13.27 -33.00
N HIS A 277 11.24 12.94 -34.17
CA HIS A 277 9.89 12.40 -34.37
C HIS A 277 9.79 10.99 -33.80
N ILE A 278 8.71 10.67 -33.08
CA ILE A 278 8.50 9.38 -32.43
C ILE A 278 7.70 8.46 -33.37
N PRO A 279 8.21 7.26 -33.70
CA PRO A 279 7.50 6.33 -34.59
C PRO A 279 6.13 5.94 -34.05
N ARG A 280 5.10 5.97 -34.91
CA ARG A 280 3.75 5.48 -34.58
C ARG A 280 3.74 4.02 -34.10
N SER A 281 4.64 3.18 -34.62
CA SER A 281 4.82 1.78 -34.18
C SER A 281 5.28 1.67 -32.73
N TYR A 282 6.19 2.54 -32.28
CA TYR A 282 6.62 2.61 -30.88
C TYR A 282 5.49 3.08 -29.97
N ILE A 283 4.72 4.09 -30.40
CA ILE A 283 3.54 4.58 -29.66
C ILE A 283 2.49 3.47 -29.54
N SER A 284 2.20 2.73 -30.62
CA SER A 284 1.28 1.58 -30.59
C SER A 284 1.75 0.53 -29.61
N SER A 285 3.01 0.08 -29.71
CA SER A 285 3.58 -0.91 -28.80
C SER A 285 3.49 -0.50 -27.32
N CYS A 286 3.62 0.81 -27.01
CA CYS A 286 3.43 1.31 -25.64
C CYS A 286 1.95 1.36 -25.22
N LEU A 287 1.02 1.61 -26.15
CA LEU A 287 -0.42 1.56 -25.88
C LEU A 287 -0.88 0.11 -25.63
N ASP A 288 -0.42 -0.82 -26.47
CA ASP A 288 -0.70 -2.25 -26.36
C ASP A 288 -0.14 -2.79 -25.02
N ALA A 289 1.11 -2.44 -24.68
CA ALA A 289 1.71 -2.70 -23.38
C ALA A 289 0.87 -2.22 -22.18
N MET A 290 0.37 -0.98 -22.21
CA MET A 290 -0.47 -0.44 -21.13
C MET A 290 -1.83 -1.15 -21.04
N LYS A 291 -2.41 -1.55 -22.18
CA LYS A 291 -3.65 -2.32 -22.25
C LYS A 291 -3.45 -3.72 -21.66
N ASP A 292 -2.37 -4.40 -22.03
CA ASP A 292 -2.04 -5.74 -21.55
C ASP A 292 -1.74 -5.72 -20.04
N LEU A 293 -1.02 -4.71 -19.55
CA LEU A 293 -0.83 -4.47 -18.12
C LEU A 293 -2.16 -4.24 -17.38
N SER A 294 -3.06 -3.41 -17.93
CA SER A 294 -4.39 -3.18 -17.33
C SER A 294 -5.20 -4.48 -17.24
N ALA A 295 -5.17 -5.30 -18.30
CA ALA A 295 -5.84 -6.59 -18.32
C ALA A 295 -5.22 -7.60 -17.33
N GLU A 296 -3.90 -7.65 -17.23
CA GLU A 296 -3.20 -8.63 -16.39
C GLU A 296 -3.29 -8.29 -14.90
N MET A 297 -3.14 -7.01 -14.51
CA MET A 297 -3.22 -6.58 -13.11
C MET A 297 -4.63 -6.72 -12.50
N ARG A 298 -5.66 -6.94 -13.34
CA ARG A 298 -7.03 -7.25 -12.91
C ARG A 298 -7.27 -8.73 -12.63
N LYS A 299 -6.39 -9.63 -13.07
CA LYS A 299 -6.54 -11.08 -12.85
C LYS A 299 -6.00 -11.47 -11.48
N GLU A 300 -6.62 -12.47 -10.86
CA GLU A 300 -5.99 -13.20 -9.77
C GLU A 300 -4.91 -14.13 -10.36
N SER A 301 -3.69 -14.07 -9.83
CA SER A 301 -2.65 -14.99 -10.27
C SER A 301 -2.82 -16.35 -9.62
N HIS A 302 -2.73 -17.40 -10.42
CA HIS A 302 -2.67 -18.79 -9.96
C HIS A 302 -1.25 -19.24 -9.60
N LEU A 303 -0.24 -18.38 -9.79
CA LEU A 303 1.15 -18.65 -9.43
C LEU A 303 1.37 -18.52 -7.92
N LYS A 304 2.37 -19.24 -7.40
CA LYS A 304 2.82 -19.03 -6.02
C LYS A 304 3.54 -17.68 -5.90
N PRO A 305 3.57 -17.03 -4.72
CA PRO A 305 4.17 -15.71 -4.56
C PRO A 305 5.60 -15.55 -5.12
N PRO A 306 6.54 -16.51 -4.98
CA PRO A 306 7.88 -16.39 -5.56
C PRO A 306 7.88 -16.37 -7.10
N ASP A 307 7.04 -17.21 -7.73
CA ASP A 307 6.94 -17.31 -9.19
C ASP A 307 6.28 -16.06 -9.78
N GLU A 308 5.26 -15.53 -9.09
CA GLU A 308 4.60 -14.28 -9.44
C GLU A 308 5.53 -13.07 -9.25
N LEU A 309 6.35 -13.03 -8.19
CA LEU A 309 7.39 -12.01 -8.01
C LEU A 309 8.41 -12.03 -9.16
N LEU A 310 8.90 -13.21 -9.55
CA LEU A 310 9.82 -13.35 -10.68
C LEU A 310 9.17 -12.89 -11.99
N ARG A 311 7.87 -13.16 -12.18
CA ARG A 311 7.10 -12.66 -13.32
C ARG A 311 7.00 -11.13 -13.30
N LEU A 312 6.60 -10.54 -12.18
CA LEU A 312 6.45 -9.09 -12.02
C LEU A 312 7.80 -8.37 -12.21
N ALA A 313 8.91 -8.93 -11.72
CA ALA A 313 10.25 -8.37 -11.93
C ALA A 313 10.67 -8.34 -13.41
N ARG A 314 10.23 -9.32 -14.23
CA ARG A 314 10.44 -9.29 -15.69
C ARG A 314 9.59 -8.22 -16.38
N LEU A 315 8.35 -8.01 -15.91
CA LEU A 315 7.49 -6.92 -16.40
C LEU A 315 8.07 -5.55 -15.98
N GLU A 316 8.62 -5.44 -14.77
CA GLU A 316 9.34 -4.27 -14.27
C GLU A 316 10.50 -3.89 -15.20
N ASP A 317 11.47 -4.80 -15.40
CA ASP A 317 12.62 -4.55 -16.30
C ASP A 317 12.16 -4.16 -17.72
N TYR A 318 11.24 -4.94 -18.30
CA TYR A 318 10.77 -4.71 -19.67
C TYR A 318 10.10 -3.34 -19.84
N TYR A 319 9.16 -2.99 -18.96
CA TYR A 319 8.39 -1.73 -19.09
C TYR A 319 9.11 -0.51 -18.55
N SER A 320 10.10 -0.66 -17.66
CA SER A 320 10.95 0.46 -17.20
C SER A 320 11.65 1.21 -18.34
N ARG A 321 11.83 0.56 -19.50
CA ARG A 321 12.51 1.09 -20.68
C ARG A 321 11.62 1.99 -21.54
N SER A 322 10.30 1.76 -21.52
CA SER A 322 9.33 2.46 -22.38
C SER A 322 8.32 3.32 -21.61
N LEU A 323 8.03 2.98 -20.35
CA LEU A 323 7.09 3.72 -19.50
C LEU A 323 7.86 4.55 -18.46
N THR A 324 7.33 5.74 -18.15
CA THR A 324 7.92 6.64 -17.14
C THR A 324 7.68 6.16 -15.71
N SER A 325 8.50 6.59 -14.75
CA SER A 325 8.29 6.42 -13.30
C SER A 325 6.91 6.83 -12.80
N ILE A 326 6.30 7.85 -13.42
CA ILE A 326 4.93 8.33 -13.12
C ILE A 326 3.82 7.59 -13.90
N ASN A 327 4.16 6.59 -14.72
CA ASN A 327 3.17 5.84 -15.48
C ASN A 327 2.40 4.88 -14.56
N ILE A 328 1.08 5.00 -14.57
CA ILE A 328 0.20 4.37 -13.60
C ILE A 328 0.03 2.85 -13.81
N TYR A 329 0.18 2.39 -15.06
CA TYR A 329 0.20 0.96 -15.39
C TYR A 329 1.50 0.29 -14.94
N TYR A 330 2.62 0.99 -15.11
CA TYR A 330 3.92 0.56 -14.56
C TYR A 330 3.90 0.53 -13.03
N CYS A 331 3.36 1.58 -12.40
CA CYS A 331 3.18 1.65 -10.95
C CYS A 331 2.31 0.50 -10.40
N ALA A 332 1.28 0.07 -11.12
CA ALA A 332 0.45 -1.07 -10.72
C ALA A 332 1.24 -2.39 -10.61
N VAL A 333 2.19 -2.64 -11.52
CA VAL A 333 3.11 -3.81 -11.45
C VAL A 333 3.96 -3.76 -10.18
N LEU A 334 4.56 -2.59 -9.91
CA LEU A 334 5.38 -2.37 -8.72
C LEU A 334 4.57 -2.51 -7.42
N GLN A 335 3.36 -1.94 -7.37
CA GLN A 335 2.44 -2.08 -6.24
C GLN A 335 2.03 -3.53 -6.00
N LYS A 336 1.77 -4.30 -7.06
CA LYS A 336 1.53 -5.76 -6.96
C LYS A 336 2.76 -6.47 -6.38
N ALA A 337 3.97 -6.14 -6.83
CA ALA A 337 5.21 -6.72 -6.31
C ALA A 337 5.42 -6.41 -4.81
N ILE A 338 5.10 -5.19 -4.36
CA ILE A 338 5.13 -4.82 -2.93
C ILE A 338 4.22 -5.73 -2.10
N THR A 339 3.02 -6.09 -2.58
CA THR A 339 2.10 -6.97 -1.83
C THR A 339 2.58 -8.41 -1.69
N LEU A 340 3.54 -8.85 -2.52
CA LEU A 340 4.04 -10.22 -2.55
C LEU A 340 5.45 -10.37 -1.97
N THR A 341 6.21 -9.27 -1.89
CA THR A 341 7.57 -9.26 -1.36
C THR A 341 7.55 -9.52 0.15
N ASP A 342 8.41 -10.42 0.62
CA ASP A 342 8.62 -10.67 2.04
C ASP A 342 9.10 -9.38 2.73
N PRO A 343 8.39 -8.84 3.73
CA PRO A 343 8.83 -7.64 4.44
C PRO A 343 10.17 -7.76 5.17
N ALA A 344 10.71 -8.97 5.35
CA ALA A 344 12.09 -9.18 5.80
C ALA A 344 13.13 -8.80 4.73
N ASN A 345 12.76 -8.75 3.45
CA ASN A 345 13.59 -8.24 2.36
C ASN A 345 13.47 -6.71 2.27
N ILE A 346 14.04 -6.05 3.28
CA ILE A 346 14.03 -4.59 3.49
C ILE A 346 14.48 -3.85 2.21
N GLU A 347 15.51 -4.35 1.53
CA GLU A 347 16.05 -3.77 0.28
C GLU A 347 15.02 -3.73 -0.83
N SER A 348 14.39 -4.88 -1.14
CA SER A 348 13.41 -4.96 -2.22
C SER A 348 12.16 -4.15 -1.90
N CYS A 349 11.71 -4.16 -0.65
CA CYS A 349 10.57 -3.36 -0.21
C CYS A 349 10.84 -1.85 -0.35
N LEU A 350 11.98 -1.36 0.16
CA LEU A 350 12.35 0.05 0.05
C LEU A 350 12.49 0.47 -1.42
N ARG A 351 13.20 -0.34 -2.23
CA ARG A 351 13.41 -0.10 -3.66
C ARG A 351 12.08 0.04 -4.41
N LEU A 352 11.16 -0.91 -4.23
CA LEU A 352 9.85 -0.88 -4.89
C LEU A 352 8.99 0.31 -4.44
N LEU A 353 9.00 0.63 -3.14
CA LEU A 353 8.28 1.80 -2.62
C LEU A 353 8.82 3.10 -3.23
N LEU A 354 10.14 3.30 -3.26
CA LEU A 354 10.78 4.48 -3.87
C LEU A 354 10.49 4.60 -5.37
N LEU A 355 10.42 3.49 -6.11
CA LEU A 355 10.02 3.52 -7.53
C LEU A 355 8.54 3.89 -7.74
N THR A 356 7.66 3.58 -6.78
CA THR A 356 6.24 3.97 -6.85
C THR A 356 5.95 5.40 -6.37
N GLU A 357 6.81 5.99 -5.54
CA GLU A 357 6.63 7.33 -4.95
C GLU A 357 6.26 8.42 -5.98
N PRO A 358 6.93 8.53 -7.16
CA PRO A 358 6.59 9.57 -8.14
C PRO A 358 5.14 9.45 -8.65
N CYS A 359 4.69 8.23 -8.95
CA CYS A 359 3.32 8.00 -9.40
C CYS A 359 2.31 8.22 -8.27
N VAL A 360 2.62 7.81 -7.04
CA VAL A 360 1.75 8.02 -5.87
C VAL A 360 1.55 9.52 -5.60
N ARG A 361 2.62 10.32 -5.64
CA ARG A 361 2.56 11.79 -5.46
C ARG A 361 1.75 12.52 -6.52
N VAL A 362 1.70 12.03 -7.76
CA VAL A 362 0.84 12.58 -8.82
C VAL A 362 -0.61 12.08 -8.71
N SER A 363 -0.82 10.88 -8.17
CA SER A 363 -2.15 10.25 -8.08
C SER A 363 -3.03 10.82 -6.98
N TYR A 364 -2.45 11.29 -5.88
CA TYR A 364 -3.17 11.78 -4.70
C TYR A 364 -2.94 13.28 -4.44
N PRO A 365 -3.91 14.01 -3.85
CA PRO A 365 -3.65 15.31 -3.21
C PRO A 365 -2.52 15.22 -2.18
N SER A 366 -1.76 16.31 -2.00
CA SER A 366 -0.57 16.35 -1.13
C SER A 366 -0.85 16.09 0.35
N THR A 367 -2.09 16.29 0.80
CA THR A 367 -2.55 16.01 2.16
C THR A 367 -3.45 14.78 2.27
N HIS A 368 -3.56 13.98 1.21
CA HIS A 368 -4.39 12.76 1.22
C HIS A 368 -3.75 11.65 2.07
N PRO A 369 -4.50 10.95 2.93
CA PRO A 369 -3.95 9.93 3.83
C PRO A 369 -3.27 8.76 3.10
N GLY A 370 -3.68 8.44 1.87
CA GLY A 370 -3.02 7.43 1.03
C GLY A 370 -1.55 7.77 0.69
N LEU A 371 -1.22 9.06 0.54
CA LEU A 371 0.17 9.49 0.40
C LEU A 371 0.91 9.37 1.74
N GLY A 372 0.30 9.83 2.83
CA GLY A 372 0.89 9.72 4.18
C GLY A 372 1.22 8.27 4.57
N PHE A 373 0.33 7.34 4.26
CA PHE A 373 0.54 5.89 4.43
C PHE A 373 1.72 5.35 3.62
N HIS A 374 1.85 5.75 2.35
CA HIS A 374 2.96 5.34 1.49
C HIS A 374 4.31 5.87 2.00
N LEU A 375 4.36 7.14 2.39
CA LEU A 375 5.56 7.77 2.96
C LEU A 375 5.93 7.16 4.33
N ASN A 376 4.95 6.80 5.16
CA ASN A 376 5.18 6.09 6.42
C ASN A 376 5.86 4.72 6.18
N LYS A 377 5.43 3.96 5.16
CA LYS A 377 6.10 2.70 4.79
C LYS A 377 7.53 2.90 4.30
N ILE A 378 7.80 3.93 3.48
CA ILE A 378 9.19 4.28 3.09
C ILE A 378 10.04 4.60 4.32
N SER A 379 9.53 5.42 5.24
CA SER A 379 10.22 5.76 6.48
C SER A 379 10.59 4.55 7.32
N TYR A 380 9.69 3.57 7.42
CA TYR A 380 9.91 2.37 8.20
C TYR A 380 11.11 1.58 7.66
N TYR A 381 11.17 1.34 6.34
CA TYR A 381 12.29 0.60 5.75
C TYR A 381 13.62 1.38 5.81
N TYR A 382 13.62 2.71 5.70
CA TYR A 382 14.82 3.51 5.96
C TYR A 382 15.33 3.39 7.41
N LEU A 383 14.42 3.34 8.41
CA LEU A 383 14.80 3.08 9.80
C LEU A 383 15.44 1.69 9.95
N SER A 384 14.87 0.67 9.31
CA SER A 384 15.44 -0.68 9.29
C SER A 384 16.81 -0.75 8.59
N PHE A 385 17.11 0.17 7.68
CA PHE A 385 18.45 0.37 7.10
C PHE A 385 19.38 1.26 7.92
N HIS A 386 18.92 1.78 9.06
CA HIS A 386 19.63 2.76 9.89
C HIS A 386 19.95 4.09 9.19
N ASP A 387 19.28 4.41 8.07
CA ASP A 387 19.29 5.76 7.49
C ASP A 387 18.22 6.60 8.20
N TYR A 388 18.56 7.01 9.42
CA TYR A 388 17.66 7.79 10.28
C TYR A 388 17.33 9.17 9.68
N SER A 389 18.16 9.68 8.76
CA SER A 389 17.97 10.98 8.11
C SER A 389 16.84 10.92 7.08
N ASN A 390 16.88 9.95 6.16
CA ASN A 390 15.77 9.73 5.25
C ASN A 390 14.53 9.21 5.98
N ALA A 391 14.68 8.31 6.96
CA ALA A 391 13.56 7.87 7.79
C ALA A 391 12.83 9.09 8.41
N PHE A 392 13.57 10.00 9.05
CA PHE A 392 12.97 11.20 9.64
C PHE A 392 12.27 12.10 8.62
N ARG A 393 12.87 12.28 7.42
CA ARG A 393 12.27 13.06 6.33
C ARG A 393 10.89 12.50 5.95
N TYR A 394 10.81 11.20 5.70
CA TYR A 394 9.56 10.53 5.32
C TYR A 394 8.53 10.45 6.46
N ALA A 395 8.93 10.05 7.67
CA ALA A 395 8.02 9.99 8.82
C ALA A 395 7.44 11.37 9.18
N LYS A 396 8.25 12.44 9.06
CA LYS A 396 7.79 13.80 9.33
C LYS A 396 6.76 14.28 8.29
N GLU A 397 7.00 14.03 7.01
CA GLU A 397 6.03 14.37 5.95
C GLU A 397 4.74 13.57 6.12
N ALA A 398 4.85 12.25 6.33
CA ALA A 398 3.72 11.39 6.66
C ALA A 398 2.96 11.88 7.90
N ASN A 399 3.67 12.36 8.93
CA ASN A 399 3.02 12.86 10.14
C ASN A 399 2.19 14.11 9.88
N ILE A 400 2.71 15.07 9.11
CA ILE A 400 2.00 16.31 8.77
C ILE A 400 0.69 15.97 8.05
N ILE A 401 0.74 15.08 7.06
CA ILE A 401 -0.43 14.59 6.32
C ILE A 401 -1.43 13.91 7.26
N LEU A 402 -0.97 12.91 8.02
CA LEU A 402 -1.84 12.10 8.86
C LEU A 402 -2.41 12.87 10.05
N SER A 403 -1.68 13.83 10.63
CA SER A 403 -2.18 14.64 11.76
C SER A 403 -3.17 15.73 11.33
N GLY A 404 -3.10 16.19 10.08
CA GLY A 404 -4.10 17.12 9.53
C GLY A 404 -5.45 16.44 9.28
N VAL A 405 -5.44 15.15 8.93
CA VAL A 405 -6.65 14.43 8.49
C VAL A 405 -7.19 13.45 9.53
N MET A 406 -6.36 12.69 10.25
CA MET A 406 -6.83 11.59 11.10
C MET A 406 -7.20 12.02 12.53
N ASP A 407 -8.03 11.23 13.21
CA ASP A 407 -8.25 11.38 14.66
C ASP A 407 -6.96 11.10 15.43
N ALA A 408 -6.72 11.78 16.56
CA ALA A 408 -5.57 11.49 17.44
C ALA A 408 -5.57 10.03 17.98
N ARG A 409 -6.71 9.33 17.91
CA ARG A 409 -6.85 7.91 18.27
C ARG A 409 -6.80 6.96 17.07
N HIS A 410 -6.59 7.47 15.86
CA HIS A 410 -6.52 6.64 14.66
C HIS A 410 -5.20 5.85 14.62
N GLU A 411 -5.29 4.54 14.40
CA GLU A 411 -4.18 3.60 14.51
C GLU A 411 -2.97 4.03 13.66
N LEU A 412 -3.20 4.31 12.37
CA LEU A 412 -2.17 4.79 11.44
C LEU A 412 -1.44 6.08 11.90
N LEU A 413 -2.12 7.03 12.57
CA LEU A 413 -1.47 8.23 13.09
C LEU A 413 -0.64 7.91 14.35
N GLN A 414 -1.12 7.00 15.20
CA GLN A 414 -0.38 6.54 16.38
C GLN A 414 0.87 5.75 15.97
N GLU A 415 0.75 4.84 15.01
CA GLU A 415 1.87 4.12 14.37
C GLU A 415 2.94 5.11 13.86
N ASN A 416 2.53 6.09 13.04
CA ASN A 416 3.47 7.07 12.49
C ASN A 416 4.10 7.97 13.56
N THR A 417 3.33 8.40 14.57
CA THR A 417 3.85 9.23 15.67
C THR A 417 4.87 8.45 16.51
N CYS A 418 4.61 7.17 16.77
CA CYS A 418 5.55 6.28 17.46
C CYS A 418 6.85 6.11 16.65
N LEU A 419 6.73 5.81 15.35
CA LEU A 419 7.87 5.69 14.44
C LEU A 419 8.71 6.97 14.39
N LEU A 420 8.08 8.14 14.26
CA LEU A 420 8.77 9.44 14.24
C LEU A 420 9.51 9.72 15.56
N ASN A 421 8.92 9.37 16.70
CA ASN A 421 9.57 9.52 18.01
C ASN A 421 10.79 8.59 18.16
N LEU A 422 10.67 7.34 17.72
CA LEU A 422 11.78 6.38 17.71
C LEU A 422 12.95 6.90 16.85
N ILE A 423 12.67 7.33 15.61
CA ILE A 423 13.70 7.89 14.71
C ILE A 423 14.38 9.12 15.33
N ASN A 424 13.64 10.01 15.99
CA ASN A 424 14.22 11.16 16.70
C ASN A 424 15.20 10.72 17.82
N THR A 425 14.86 9.67 18.56
CA THR A 425 15.74 9.09 19.59
C THR A 425 17.06 8.61 18.98
N HIS A 426 17.03 7.88 17.86
CA HIS A 426 18.24 7.46 17.16
C HIS A 426 19.06 8.65 16.61
N LEU A 427 18.44 9.61 15.92
CA LEU A 427 19.12 10.80 15.43
C LEU A 427 19.79 11.62 16.55
N ASN A 428 19.19 11.67 17.73
CA ASN A 428 19.78 12.36 18.88
C ASN A 428 20.95 11.56 19.47
N LYS A 429 20.85 10.22 19.56
CA LYS A 429 21.97 9.33 19.94
C LYS A 429 23.16 9.54 18.98
N GLU A 430 22.95 9.54 17.66
CA GLU A 430 24.00 9.80 16.65
C GLU A 430 24.64 11.19 16.78
N LYS A 431 23.83 12.25 16.89
CA LYS A 431 24.34 13.62 17.08
C LYS A 431 25.21 13.75 18.33
N MET A 432 24.81 13.10 19.43
CA MET A 432 25.61 13.07 20.67
C MET A 432 26.93 12.31 20.48
N GLN A 433 26.90 11.16 19.81
CA GLN A 433 28.12 10.40 19.49
C GLN A 433 29.08 11.21 18.60
N MET A 434 28.58 11.82 17.52
CA MET A 434 29.37 12.66 16.62
C MET A 434 29.97 13.88 17.34
N ALA A 435 29.19 14.58 18.17
CA ALA A 435 29.68 15.69 18.97
C ALA A 435 30.75 15.25 19.99
N ASN A 436 30.66 14.03 20.53
CA ASN A 436 31.68 13.48 21.43
C ASN A 436 32.95 13.05 20.67
N LEU A 437 32.83 12.44 19.50
CA LEU A 437 33.96 12.15 18.60
C LEU A 437 34.68 13.43 18.17
N GLU A 438 33.94 14.51 17.89
CA GLU A 438 34.51 15.81 17.56
C GLU A 438 35.23 16.44 18.75
N LYS A 439 34.68 16.37 19.97
CA LYS A 439 35.39 16.78 21.20
C LYS A 439 36.69 15.99 21.38
N ILE A 440 36.67 14.67 21.23
CA ILE A 440 37.86 13.81 21.32
C ILE A 440 38.89 14.18 20.26
N ARG A 441 38.46 14.40 19.00
CA ARG A 441 39.33 14.88 17.91
C ARG A 441 39.96 16.23 18.24
N ASN A 442 39.20 17.17 18.80
CA ASN A 442 39.67 18.50 19.19
C ASN A 442 40.61 18.48 20.40
N LEU A 443 40.41 17.55 21.35
CA LEU A 443 41.36 17.28 22.44
C LEU A 443 42.68 16.72 21.90
N HIS A 444 42.63 15.69 21.04
CA HIS A 444 43.83 15.13 20.39
C HIS A 444 44.57 16.10 19.45
N LEU A 445 43.86 17.06 18.85
CA LEU A 445 44.47 18.14 18.06
C LEU A 445 45.19 19.18 18.94
N ASN A 446 44.78 19.33 20.20
CA ASN A 446 45.30 20.34 21.11
C ASN A 446 46.28 19.82 22.17
N ASP A 447 46.38 18.50 22.36
CA ASP A 447 47.37 17.87 23.23
C ASP A 447 48.82 18.30 22.86
N PRO A 448 49.56 18.95 23.79
CA PRO A 448 50.95 19.38 23.57
C PRO A 448 51.91 18.24 23.24
N ARG A 449 51.69 17.02 23.78
CA ARG A 449 52.52 15.84 23.56
C ARG A 449 52.32 15.25 22.16
N LEU A 450 51.09 15.30 21.64
CA LEU A 450 50.81 14.90 20.26
C LEU A 450 51.24 15.97 19.25
N LYS A 451 51.19 17.27 19.60
CA LYS A 451 51.77 18.35 18.78
C LYS A 451 53.28 18.19 18.58
N SER A 452 54.05 17.90 19.64
CA SER A 452 55.50 17.68 19.51
C SER A 452 55.86 16.41 18.74
N LEU A 453 55.07 15.33 18.88
CA LEU A 453 55.23 14.10 18.08
C LEU A 453 54.96 14.32 16.58
N ARG A 454 54.02 15.19 16.20
CA ARG A 454 53.73 15.54 14.79
C ARG A 454 54.78 16.49 14.18
N GLN A 455 55.48 17.26 15.00
CA GLN A 455 56.56 18.16 14.58
C GLN A 455 57.95 17.49 14.58
N ASN A 456 58.05 16.22 15.02
CA ASN A 456 59.29 15.46 14.99
C ASN A 456 59.66 15.05 13.53
N PRO A 457 60.83 15.46 13.00
CA PRO A 457 61.22 15.18 11.61
C PRO A 457 61.23 13.70 11.24
N ASN A 458 61.54 12.81 12.19
CA ASN A 458 61.59 11.37 11.94
C ASN A 458 60.18 10.78 11.74
N ASN A 459 59.18 11.29 12.46
CA ASN A 459 57.79 10.87 12.28
C ASN A 459 57.22 11.39 10.96
N ILE A 460 57.56 12.62 10.55
CA ILE A 460 57.15 13.17 9.25
C ILE A 460 57.72 12.32 8.09
N ARG A 461 58.98 11.87 8.20
CA ARG A 461 59.60 10.94 7.24
C ARG A 461 58.91 9.59 7.21
N ALA A 462 58.60 9.01 8.37
CA ALA A 462 57.90 7.72 8.46
C ALA A 462 56.48 7.78 7.89
N ILE A 463 55.74 8.87 8.15
CA ILE A 463 54.39 9.09 7.59
C ILE A 463 54.47 9.24 6.07
N ARG A 464 55.38 10.07 5.53
CA ARG A 464 55.56 10.20 4.07
C ARG A 464 55.91 8.88 3.40
N ALA A 465 56.88 8.13 3.94
CA ALA A 465 57.24 6.81 3.39
C ALA A 465 56.06 5.82 3.40
N LYS A 466 55.16 5.91 4.39
CA LYS A 466 53.96 5.07 4.47
C LYS A 466 52.89 5.49 3.45
N THR A 467 52.65 6.79 3.29
CA THR A 467 51.73 7.32 2.28
C THR A 467 52.25 7.11 0.84
N GLU A 468 53.56 7.21 0.61
CA GLU A 468 54.21 6.89 -0.66
C GLU A 468 54.10 5.39 -0.97
N ALA A 469 54.22 4.51 0.02
CA ALA A 469 53.98 3.07 -0.13
C ALA A 469 52.50 2.74 -0.41
N GLU A 470 51.56 3.36 0.30
CA GLU A 470 50.11 3.19 0.06
C GLU A 470 49.69 3.71 -1.32
N GLN A 471 50.31 4.79 -1.82
CA GLN A 471 50.11 5.29 -3.18
C GLN A 471 50.75 4.37 -4.24
N ALA A 472 51.90 3.76 -3.97
CA ALA A 472 52.52 2.79 -4.88
C ALA A 472 51.71 1.49 -5.02
N ILE A 473 51.08 1.04 -3.92
CA ILE A 473 50.16 -0.11 -3.91
C ILE A 473 48.90 0.21 -4.74
N ASN A 474 48.31 1.39 -4.57
CA ASN A 474 47.16 1.81 -5.40
C ASN A 474 47.51 2.06 -6.88
N ALA A 475 48.78 2.31 -7.20
CA ALA A 475 49.25 2.50 -8.57
C ALA A 475 49.57 1.19 -9.32
N THR A 476 49.48 0.02 -8.66
CA THR A 476 49.81 -1.29 -9.27
C THR A 476 48.65 -2.29 -9.29
N GLY A 477 47.45 -1.88 -8.87
CA GLY A 477 46.24 -2.69 -8.89
C GLY A 477 45.44 -2.62 -10.21
N ASN A 478 45.86 -3.40 -11.20
CA ASN A 478 45.17 -3.70 -12.49
C ASN A 478 44.88 -2.54 -13.47
N PRO A 479 45.59 -2.47 -14.62
CA PRO A 479 45.06 -1.84 -15.82
C PRO A 479 44.02 -2.75 -16.49
N ALA A 480 42.96 -2.15 -17.05
CA ALA A 480 42.24 -2.76 -18.16
C ALA A 480 42.98 -2.43 -19.46
N GLU A 481 43.15 -3.41 -20.36
CA GLU A 481 43.20 -3.11 -21.79
C GLU A 481 42.89 -4.32 -22.67
N GLU A 482 42.30 -4.03 -23.83
CA GLU A 482 41.90 -4.97 -24.87
C GLU A 482 43.11 -5.39 -25.73
N THR A 483 43.00 -6.47 -26.51
CA THR A 483 42.99 -6.36 -28.00
C THR A 483 42.95 -7.70 -28.75
N SER A 484 42.01 -7.77 -29.69
CA SER A 484 41.95 -8.54 -30.94
C SER A 484 43.09 -9.51 -31.34
N LYS A 485 42.73 -10.75 -31.78
CA LYS A 485 42.59 -11.11 -33.22
C LYS A 485 42.20 -12.59 -33.45
N THR A 486 41.36 -12.78 -34.49
CA THR A 486 40.92 -14.02 -35.17
C THR A 486 42.05 -14.68 -36.01
N PRO A 487 41.97 -15.93 -36.54
CA PRO A 487 40.82 -16.46 -37.33
C PRO A 487 40.51 -17.99 -37.39
N GLN A 488 39.34 -18.31 -38.00
CA GLN A 488 38.92 -19.57 -38.70
C GLN A 488 38.84 -20.88 -37.88
N ALA A 489 37.98 -21.88 -38.15
CA ALA A 489 36.73 -22.04 -38.93
C ALA A 489 35.99 -23.29 -38.37
N SER A 490 34.65 -23.46 -38.37
CA SER A 490 33.82 -24.05 -39.45
C SER A 490 32.40 -24.28 -38.86
N GLU A 491 31.32 -23.78 -39.47
CA GLU A 491 30.31 -24.47 -40.30
C GLU A 491 29.23 -25.33 -39.58
N ASN A 492 28.03 -25.34 -40.18
CA ASN A 492 26.73 -25.92 -39.74
C ASN A 492 26.02 -25.11 -38.63
N GLY A 493 24.77 -24.62 -38.77
CA GLY A 493 23.59 -25.15 -39.49
C GLY A 493 22.74 -25.94 -38.48
N VAL A 494 21.45 -25.67 -38.22
CA VAL A 494 20.33 -25.50 -39.17
C VAL A 494 19.11 -24.79 -38.50
N GLU A 495 18.41 -24.01 -39.31
CA GLU A 495 16.99 -23.57 -39.35
C GLU A 495 16.09 -23.38 -38.11
N SER A 496 15.30 -22.29 -38.23
CA SER A 496 14.03 -22.01 -37.56
C SER A 496 12.88 -22.91 -38.01
N VAL A 497 11.89 -23.14 -37.14
CA VAL A 497 10.51 -23.46 -37.56
C VAL A 497 9.54 -22.47 -36.93
N VAL A 498 8.73 -21.85 -37.79
CA VAL A 498 7.53 -21.07 -37.43
C VAL A 498 6.33 -21.99 -37.64
N GLU A 499 5.47 -22.14 -36.63
CA GLU A 499 4.11 -22.65 -36.87
C GLU A 499 3.06 -21.72 -36.27
N THR A 500 2.16 -21.30 -37.16
CA THR A 500 0.95 -20.53 -36.88
C THR A 500 -0.25 -21.47 -36.83
N VAL A 501 -1.10 -21.40 -35.81
CA VAL A 501 -2.50 -21.86 -35.90
C VAL A 501 -3.46 -20.87 -35.22
N ASN A 502 -4.62 -20.70 -35.86
CA ASN A 502 -5.63 -19.66 -35.65
C ASN A 502 -6.48 -19.79 -34.37
N ASN A 503 -6.95 -18.61 -33.93
CA ASN A 503 -8.30 -18.24 -33.49
C ASN A 503 -9.19 -19.25 -32.73
N GLY A 504 -9.55 -18.86 -31.51
CA GLY A 504 -10.83 -19.19 -30.87
C GLY A 504 -11.39 -17.91 -30.25
N ASP A 505 -12.53 -17.45 -30.76
CA ASP A 505 -13.27 -16.28 -30.27
C ASP A 505 -14.16 -16.72 -29.09
N ASP A 506 -14.07 -16.05 -27.93
CA ASP A 506 -15.11 -16.11 -26.90
C ASP A 506 -14.99 -14.87 -25.99
N GLY A 507 -16.02 -14.01 -26.05
CA GLY A 507 -16.01 -12.70 -25.43
C GLY A 507 -16.46 -12.70 -23.96
N GLU A 508 -15.54 -12.95 -23.03
CA GLU A 508 -15.76 -12.70 -21.60
C GLU A 508 -14.94 -11.50 -21.10
N SER A 509 -15.62 -10.39 -20.78
CA SER A 509 -15.07 -9.25 -20.02
C SER A 509 -16.14 -8.21 -19.66
N PRO A 510 -16.08 -7.58 -18.49
CA PRO A 510 -15.85 -8.22 -17.20
C PRO A 510 -17.05 -7.98 -16.26
N SER A 511 -17.22 -8.87 -15.28
CA SER A 511 -18.07 -8.59 -14.13
C SER A 511 -17.61 -7.32 -13.41
N VAL A 512 -18.56 -6.58 -12.81
CA VAL A 512 -18.26 -5.46 -11.90
C VAL A 512 -17.69 -6.04 -10.60
N VAL A 513 -16.43 -6.45 -10.66
CA VAL A 513 -15.59 -6.67 -9.49
C VAL A 513 -15.09 -5.29 -9.08
N GLU A 514 -15.69 -4.72 -8.04
CA GLU A 514 -15.04 -3.67 -7.27
C GLU A 514 -13.71 -4.25 -6.77
N ALA A 515 -12.62 -3.94 -7.49
CA ALA A 515 -11.28 -4.39 -7.14
C ALA A 515 -10.81 -3.64 -5.89
N SER A 516 -11.28 -4.09 -4.72
CA SER A 516 -10.73 -3.75 -3.41
C SER A 516 -9.39 -4.47 -3.21
N THR A 517 -8.43 -4.25 -4.12
CA THR A 517 -7.08 -4.80 -4.04
C THR A 517 -6.22 -4.04 -3.03
N GLN A 518 -6.70 -3.97 -1.78
CA GLN A 518 -5.85 -3.86 -0.59
C GLN A 518 -5.68 -5.26 0.01
N THR A 519 -5.10 -6.18 -0.76
CA THR A 519 -4.77 -7.53 -0.28
C THR A 519 -3.38 -7.55 0.35
N THR A 520 -3.37 -7.28 1.65
CA THR A 520 -2.62 -8.07 2.66
C THR A 520 -1.14 -8.40 2.41
N CYS A 521 -0.24 -7.56 2.95
CA CYS A 521 1.02 -8.02 3.54
C CYS A 521 1.44 -7.07 4.68
N GLU A 522 0.82 -7.21 5.86
CA GLU A 522 0.98 -6.24 6.96
C GLU A 522 1.17 -6.85 8.36
N LEU A 523 1.03 -8.18 8.48
CA LEU A 523 1.34 -8.89 9.73
C LEU A 523 2.83 -8.77 10.13
N PRO A 524 3.81 -8.74 9.20
CA PRO A 524 5.22 -8.59 9.56
C PRO A 524 5.60 -7.19 10.06
N TYR A 525 4.92 -6.13 9.59
CA TYR A 525 5.18 -4.74 10.00
C TYR A 525 4.93 -4.55 11.51
N GLU A 526 3.79 -5.04 12.01
CA GLU A 526 3.47 -5.08 13.44
C GLU A 526 4.49 -5.90 14.24
N LEU A 527 4.91 -7.06 13.73
CA LEU A 527 5.86 -7.92 14.44
C LEU A 527 7.25 -7.29 14.53
N ALA A 528 7.69 -6.57 13.49
CA ALA A 528 8.99 -5.95 13.44
C ALA A 528 9.05 -4.61 14.21
N LEU A 529 7.99 -3.80 14.21
CA LEU A 529 7.87 -2.66 15.15
C LEU A 529 7.91 -3.13 16.61
N ARG A 530 7.21 -4.24 16.93
CA ARG A 530 7.25 -4.88 18.25
C ARG A 530 8.58 -5.61 18.54
N ALA A 531 9.43 -5.86 17.54
CA ALA A 531 10.77 -6.41 17.72
C ALA A 531 11.78 -5.28 18.01
N ALA A 532 11.76 -4.20 17.23
CA ALA A 532 12.55 -3.00 17.51
C ALA A 532 12.24 -2.40 18.90
N GLN A 533 10.98 -2.44 19.35
CA GLN A 533 10.58 -2.05 20.70
C GLN A 533 11.06 -3.01 21.81
N LYS A 534 11.52 -4.23 21.48
CA LYS A 534 12.05 -5.19 22.47
C LYS A 534 13.56 -5.11 22.63
N GLU A 535 14.30 -4.68 21.60
CA GLU A 535 15.75 -4.48 21.71
C GLU A 535 16.13 -3.35 22.69
N GLU A 536 15.20 -2.43 23.01
CA GLU A 536 15.39 -1.43 24.08
C GLU A 536 15.00 -1.91 25.49
N ASP A 537 14.43 -3.11 25.67
CA ASP A 537 14.05 -3.70 26.98
C ASP A 537 15.21 -4.54 27.59
N GLU A 538 16.35 -4.72 26.89
CA GLU A 538 17.56 -5.36 27.44
C GLU A 538 18.47 -4.36 28.19
N PRO A 539 18.85 -4.63 29.45
CA PRO A 539 19.75 -3.75 30.20
C PRO A 539 21.19 -3.86 29.69
N ALA A 540 21.86 -2.72 29.53
CA ALA A 540 23.27 -2.66 29.14
C ALA A 540 24.18 -3.46 30.11
N PRO A 541 25.23 -4.14 29.60
CA PRO A 541 26.14 -4.91 30.44
C PRO A 541 26.87 -3.98 31.42
N THR A 542 26.79 -4.30 32.71
CA THR A 542 27.42 -3.54 33.80
C THR A 542 28.94 -3.54 33.69
N GLU A 543 29.56 -2.38 33.91
CA GLU A 543 31.02 -2.20 33.90
C GLU A 543 31.73 -3.18 34.85
N SER A 544 32.65 -3.97 34.32
CA SER A 544 33.51 -4.86 35.09
C SER A 544 34.61 -4.08 35.80
N GLN A 545 34.67 -4.18 37.13
CA GLN A 545 35.70 -3.56 37.95
C GLN A 545 37.11 -4.11 37.64
N GLU A 546 38.13 -3.25 37.72
CA GLU A 546 39.54 -3.62 37.55
C GLU A 546 40.01 -4.63 38.63
N PRO A 547 40.66 -5.75 38.25
CA PRO A 547 41.28 -6.65 39.23
C PRO A 547 42.68 -6.15 39.63
N GLN A 548 42.87 -5.86 40.92
CA GLN A 548 44.20 -5.63 41.49
C GLN A 548 45.01 -6.94 41.56
N VAL A 549 46.30 -6.87 41.21
CA VAL A 549 47.25 -7.99 41.30
C VAL A 549 48.07 -7.89 42.60
N PRO A 550 48.15 -8.97 43.38
CA PRO A 550 49.30 -9.24 44.26
C PRO A 550 50.10 -10.46 43.78
N LEU A 551 51.42 -10.43 44.02
CA LEU A 551 52.37 -11.46 43.60
C LEU A 551 52.52 -12.64 44.59
N ALA A 552 52.75 -13.82 44.01
CA ALA A 552 53.63 -14.92 44.48
C ALA A 552 53.41 -15.59 45.85
N GLN A 553 53.25 -16.92 45.83
CA GLN A 553 54.18 -17.85 46.51
C GLN A 553 54.07 -19.30 45.97
N GLU A 554 55.01 -20.16 46.38
CA GLU A 554 55.53 -21.31 45.62
C GLU A 554 54.98 -22.71 46.03
N ASP A 555 55.09 -23.66 45.11
CA ASP A 555 55.33 -25.11 45.25
C ASP A 555 54.67 -25.99 46.34
N LYS A 556 53.91 -27.00 45.85
CA LYS A 556 54.14 -28.46 46.09
C LYS A 556 53.17 -29.28 45.21
N VAL A 557 53.64 -30.07 44.22
CA VAL A 557 54.30 -31.39 44.30
C VAL A 557 53.33 -32.57 44.51
N ALA A 558 53.33 -33.46 43.50
CA ALA A 558 52.96 -34.89 43.52
C ALA A 558 51.48 -35.29 43.73
N SER A 559 50.99 -36.45 43.24
CA SER A 559 51.33 -37.33 42.10
C SER A 559 50.39 -38.55 42.11
N VAL A 560 50.32 -39.29 40.98
CA VAL A 560 49.77 -40.65 40.83
C VAL A 560 48.24 -40.75 40.81
N ASN A 561 47.55 -41.64 40.09
CA ASN A 561 47.67 -42.43 38.83
C ASN A 561 46.66 -43.61 38.97
N LEU A 562 46.41 -44.36 37.89
CA LEU A 562 45.64 -45.63 37.82
C LEU A 562 44.11 -45.47 37.95
N SER A 563 43.30 -45.59 36.88
CA SER A 563 43.06 -46.72 35.93
C SER A 563 42.00 -47.71 36.43
N ASN A 564 40.90 -47.84 35.68
CA ASN A 564 40.65 -49.02 34.86
C ASN A 564 39.38 -48.85 34.01
N ASP A 565 39.45 -49.38 32.80
CA ASP A 565 38.31 -49.60 31.91
C ASP A 565 37.39 -50.72 32.45
N ASN A 566 36.12 -50.68 32.05
CA ASN A 566 35.52 -51.79 31.30
C ASN A 566 34.15 -51.41 30.73
N ASP A 567 33.86 -51.95 29.55
CA ASP A 567 32.58 -51.85 28.85
C ASP A 567 31.44 -52.54 29.61
N ASP A 568 30.19 -52.11 29.37
CA ASP A 568 29.15 -53.00 28.82
C ASP A 568 27.86 -52.23 28.46
N LEU A 569 27.35 -52.51 27.26
CA LEU A 569 25.99 -52.20 26.77
C LEU A 569 25.11 -53.45 27.03
N PRO A 570 23.78 -53.32 27.24
CA PRO A 570 22.89 -53.35 26.07
C PRO A 570 21.54 -52.60 26.20
N GLU A 571 20.78 -52.69 25.11
CA GLU A 571 19.46 -52.12 24.79
C GLU A 571 18.30 -52.49 25.73
N LEU A 572 17.21 -51.71 25.69
CA LEU A 572 15.81 -52.19 25.55
C LEU A 572 14.82 -51.00 25.39
N LEU A 573 14.08 -51.00 24.26
CA LEU A 573 12.60 -50.99 24.12
C LEU A 573 11.74 -50.55 25.34
N ALA A 574 10.57 -49.90 25.24
CA ALA A 574 9.72 -49.39 24.14
C ALA A 574 8.76 -48.32 24.77
N ASP A 575 7.83 -47.65 24.09
CA ASP A 575 7.34 -47.71 22.69
C ASP A 575 7.36 -46.30 22.06
#